data_AF-A0A1X7IN42-F1
#
_entry.id   AF-A0A1X7IN42-F1
#
_cell.length_a   1.000
_cell.length_b   1.000
_cell.length_c   1.000
_cell.angle_alpha   90.00
_cell.angle_beta   90.00
_cell.angle_gamma   90.00
#
_symmetry.space_group_name_H-M   'P 1'
#
loop_
_entity.id
_entity.type
_entity.pdbx_description
1 polymer ?
#
loop_
_entity_poly.entity_id
_entity_poly.type
_entity_poly.pdbx_seq_one_letter_code
_entity_poly.pdbx_strand_id
1 'polypeptide(L)' 'MACIAQGYSVRFTTAMGLAQELLVGKDEHRLKKALARYEKSDLVVVDELGYLGLGP' A
#
# COMPACT_ATOMS: atom_id res chain seq x y z
N MET A 1 -1.66 -16.77 -5.46
CA MET A 1 -2.30 -16.88 -6.79
C MET A 1 -3.81 -17.10 -6.75
N ALA A 2 -4.40 -17.68 -5.72
CA ALA A 2 -5.84 -17.98 -5.68
C ALA A 2 -6.76 -16.76 -5.92
N CYS A 3 -6.50 -15.60 -5.30
CA CYS A 3 -7.32 -14.40 -5.50
C CYS A 3 -7.20 -13.81 -6.92
N ILE A 4 -5.98 -13.74 -7.45
CA ILE A 4 -5.74 -13.27 -8.83
C ILE A 4 -6.42 -14.19 -9.84
N ALA A 5 -6.32 -15.50 -9.63
CA ALA A 5 -6.98 -16.50 -10.49
C ALA A 5 -8.53 -16.41 -10.43
N GLN A 6 -9.08 -15.85 -9.36
CA GLN A 6 -10.51 -15.57 -9.21
C GLN A 6 -10.91 -14.18 -9.73
N GLY A 7 -9.98 -13.43 -10.34
CA GLY A 7 -10.25 -12.13 -10.96
C GLY A 7 -10.21 -10.93 -10.02
N TYR A 8 -9.82 -11.11 -8.75
CA TYR A 8 -9.67 -9.99 -7.82
C TYR A 8 -8.46 -9.12 -8.17
N SER A 9 -8.63 -7.81 -8.06
CA SER A 9 -7.55 -6.85 -8.19
C SER A 9 -6.67 -6.86 -6.93
N VAL A 10 -5.48 -7.44 -7.04
CA VAL A 10 -4.53 -7.55 -5.94
C VAL A 10 -3.34 -6.62 -6.17
N ARG A 11 -3.01 -5.80 -5.17
CA ARG A 11 -1.83 -4.93 -5.16
C ARG A 11 -0.81 -5.44 -4.15
N PHE A 12 0.45 -5.52 -4.55
CA PHE A 12 1.57 -5.82 -3.67
C PHE A 12 2.40 -4.56 -3.47
N THR A 13 2.84 -4.32 -2.24
CA THR A 13 3.76 -3.24 -1.89
C THR A 13 4.58 -3.63 -0.66
N THR A 14 5.75 -3.03 -0.50
CA THR A 14 6.51 -3.15 0.75
C THR A 14 5.99 -2.12 1.75
N ALA A 15 6.11 -2.42 3.04
CA ALA A 15 5.69 -1.52 4.10
C ALA A 15 6.40 -0.16 4.02
N MET A 16 7.69 -0.18 3.69
CA MET A 16 8.49 1.04 3.47
C MET A 16 8.02 1.82 2.24
N GLY A 17 7.78 1.14 1.11
CA GLY A 17 7.31 1.78 -0.12
C GLY A 17 5.93 2.42 0.06
N LEU A 18 5.02 1.72 0.73
CA LEU A 18 3.71 2.25 1.10
C LEU A 18 3.84 3.49 2.00
N ALA A 19 4.64 3.40 3.06
CA ALA A 19 4.84 4.52 3.99
C ALA A 19 5.41 5.75 3.28
N GLN A 20 6.41 5.56 2.41
CA GLN A 20 7.00 6.65 1.62
C GLN A 20 5.98 7.28 0.66
N GLU A 21 5.21 6.48 -0.09
CA GLU A 21 4.21 7.03 -1.01
C GLU A 21 3.16 7.86 -0.26
N LEU A 22 2.71 7.38 0.91
CA LEU A 22 1.74 8.10 1.73
C LEU A 22 2.33 9.36 2.37
N LEU A 23 3.60 9.32 2.83
CA LEU A 23 4.31 10.48 3.36
C LEU A 23 4.46 11.58 2.31
N VAL A 24 5.00 11.24 1.14
CA VAL A 24 5.15 12.20 0.04
C VAL A 24 3.76 12.69 -0.41
N GLY A 25 2.77 11.80 -0.47
CA GLY A 25 1.41 12.18 -0.82
C GLY A 25 0.80 13.18 0.17
N LYS A 26 1.09 13.04 1.46
CA LYS A 26 0.68 13.99 2.50
C LYS A 26 1.38 15.33 2.33
N ASP A 27 2.69 15.33 2.12
CA ASP A 27 3.49 16.54 2.00
C ASP A 27 3.12 17.35 0.73
N GLU A 28 2.77 16.67 -0.35
CA GLU A 28 2.29 17.28 -1.60
C GLU A 28 0.76 17.52 -1.63
N HIS A 29 0.07 17.45 -0.49
CA HIS A 29 -1.39 17.62 -0.36
C HIS A 29 -2.24 16.71 -1.28
N ARG A 30 -1.69 15.59 -1.75
CA ARG A 30 -2.34 14.61 -2.63
C ARG A 30 -2.62 13.27 -1.95
N LEU A 31 -2.61 13.22 -0.62
CA LEU A 31 -2.80 11.99 0.15
C LEU A 31 -4.08 11.25 -0.24
N LYS A 32 -5.19 11.97 -0.42
CA LYS A 32 -6.46 11.39 -0.88
C LYS A 32 -6.32 10.66 -2.21
N LYS A 33 -5.54 11.22 -3.15
CA LYS A 33 -5.29 10.59 -4.46
C LYS A 33 -4.41 9.35 -4.34
N ALA A 34 -3.43 9.37 -3.43
CA ALA A 34 -2.60 8.20 -3.13
C ALA A 34 -3.47 7.07 -2.55
N LEU A 35 -4.26 7.36 -1.51
CA LEU A 35 -5.17 6.40 -0.87
C LEU A 35 -6.21 5.83 -1.85
N ALA A 36 -6.79 6.67 -2.71
CA ALA A 36 -7.75 6.23 -3.71
C ALA A 36 -7.18 5.18 -4.70
N ARG A 37 -5.86 5.08 -4.86
CA ARG A 37 -5.23 4.01 -5.66
C ARG A 37 -5.24 2.66 -4.94
N TYR A 38 -5.14 2.68 -3.62
CA TYR A 38 -5.19 1.50 -2.76
C TYR A 38 -6.64 1.05 -2.56
N GLU A 39 -7.58 1.98 -2.37
CA GLU A 39 -9.02 1.67 -2.24
C GLU A 39 -9.64 1.00 -3.47
N LYS A 40 -9.07 1.21 -4.66
CA LYS A 40 -9.51 0.55 -5.90
C LYS A 40 -9.11 -0.93 -5.99
N SER A 41 -8.23 -1.40 -5.12
CA SER A 41 -7.76 -2.79 -5.12
C SER A 41 -8.63 -3.59 -4.15
N ASP A 42 -9.11 -4.77 -4.57
CA ASP A 42 -9.89 -5.67 -3.71
C ASP A 42 -9.05 -6.24 -2.56
N LEU A 43 -7.73 -6.33 -2.78
CA LEU A 43 -6.77 -6.78 -1.77
C LEU A 43 -5.45 -6.00 -1.92
N VAL A 44 -4.94 -5.51 -0.80
CA VAL A 44 -3.58 -4.93 -0.71
C VAL A 44 -2.75 -5.81 0.20
N VAL A 45 -1.68 -6.37 -0.35
CA VAL A 45 -0.68 -7.15 0.39
C VAL A 45 0.50 -6.24 0.68
N VAL A 46 0.79 -6.08 1.97
CA VAL A 46 1.93 -5.31 2.46
C VAL A 46 2.94 -6.29 3.04
N ASP A 47 4.13 -6.32 2.46
CA ASP A 47 5.23 -7.18 2.89
C ASP A 47 6.31 -6.37 3.62
N GLU A 48 7.28 -7.06 4.21
CA GLU A 48 8.48 -6.47 4.80
C GLU A 48 8.20 -5.49 5.95
N LEU A 49 7.12 -5.72 6.72
CA LEU A 49 6.77 -4.87 7.87
C LEU A 49 7.88 -4.78 8.91
N GLY A 50 8.76 -5.79 9.00
CA GLY A 50 9.90 -5.79 9.92
C GLY A 50 10.93 -4.67 9.67
N TYR A 51 10.89 -4.00 8.52
CA TYR A 51 11.74 -2.83 8.25
C TYR A 51 11.08 -1.49 8.58
N LEU A 52 9.78 -1.46 8.85
CA LEU A 52 9.23 -0.30 9.55
C LEU A 52 9.88 -0.32 10.93
N GLY A 53 10.57 0.77 11.29
CA GLY A 53 11.03 1.00 12.65
C GLY A 53 9.83 1.18 13.57
N LEU A 54 9.06 0.10 13.76
CA LEU A 54 8.10 -0.07 14.83
C LEU A 54 8.97 -0.10 16.07
N GLY A 55 9.08 1.05 16.72
CA GLY A 55 9.79 1.17 17.99
C GLY A 55 9.27 0.11 19.00
N PRO A 56 10.00 -0.10 20.11
CA PRO A 56 9.60 -1.05 21.15
C PRO A 56 8.17 -0.84 21.65
#